data_AF-A0A6A5T3I1-F1
#
_entry.id   AF-A0A6A5T3I1-F1
#
_cell.length_a   1.000
_cell.length_b   1.000
_cell.length_c   1.000
_cell.angle_alpha   90.00
_cell.angle_beta   90.00
_cell.angle_gamma   90.00
#
_symmetry.space_group_name_H-M   'P 1'
#
loop_
_entity.id
_entity.type
_entity.pdbx_description
1 polymer ?
#
loop_
_entity_poly.entity_id
_entity_poly.type
_entity_poly.pdbx_seq_one_letter_code
_entity_poly.pdbx_strand_id
1 'polypeptide(L)'
;MFWACFNGSSKSPSLFWEKGWGSINKESYCSRIVPLCYGPETYMQLVEGGAPAHSAAYTLSELRAGEVHPIFWPVFSPDLNPIEAVWNKMKDWIELNHPDLPAGRQRSYDQLCDIVKQAWEAITPEYLESLVISMRERCQAVIDAEGGYTKY
;
A
#
# COMPACT_ATOMS: atom_id res chain seq x y z
N MET A 1 2.32 4.26 -11.97
CA MET A 1 1.76 4.12 -10.61
C MET A 1 2.52 2.99 -9.92
N PHE A 2 2.80 3.09 -8.63
CA PHE A 2 3.45 2.03 -7.85
C PHE A 2 2.42 1.41 -6.90
N TRP A 3 2.40 0.09 -6.78
CA TRP A 3 1.59 -0.68 -5.85
C TRP A 3 2.50 -1.57 -5.02
N ALA A 4 2.26 -1.66 -3.72
CA ALA A 4 2.88 -2.65 -2.85
C ALA A 4 1.98 -2.93 -1.65
N CYS A 5 2.26 -4.02 -0.94
CA CYS A 5 1.68 -4.31 0.36
C CYS A 5 2.75 -4.91 1.30
N PHE A 6 2.43 -4.99 2.58
CA PHE A 6 3.28 -5.59 3.59
C PHE A 6 2.43 -6.32 4.63
N ASN A 7 3.02 -7.29 5.32
CA ASN A 7 2.42 -8.02 6.43
C ASN A 7 3.45 -8.15 7.56
N GLY A 8 3.10 -7.67 8.76
CA GLY A 8 4.01 -7.63 9.90
C GLY A 8 5.27 -6.83 9.57
N SER A 9 6.42 -7.49 9.61
CA SER A 9 7.74 -6.94 9.28
C SER A 9 8.16 -7.22 7.83
N SER A 10 7.31 -7.87 7.03
CA SER A 10 7.66 -8.38 5.69
C SER A 10 6.97 -7.60 4.58
N LYS A 11 7.74 -7.24 3.55
CA LYS A 11 7.26 -6.64 2.31
C LYS A 11 6.82 -7.72 1.34
N SER A 12 5.67 -7.55 0.71
CA SER A 12 5.27 -8.36 -0.45
C SER A 12 5.92 -7.82 -1.73
N PRO A 13 5.91 -8.57 -2.85
CA PRO A 13 6.35 -8.05 -4.13
C PRO A 13 5.59 -6.78 -4.52
N SER A 14 6.33 -5.76 -4.94
CA SER A 14 5.76 -4.52 -5.47
C SER A 14 5.58 -4.58 -6.98
N LEU A 15 4.69 -3.74 -7.53
CA LEU A 15 4.37 -3.68 -8.94
C LEU A 15 4.29 -2.23 -9.43
N PHE A 16 4.92 -1.95 -10.57
CA PHE A 16 4.64 -0.74 -11.34
C PHE A 16 3.52 -1.03 -12.32
N TRP A 17 2.49 -0.20 -12.27
CA TRP A 17 1.40 -0.27 -13.23
C TRP A 17 1.83 0.41 -14.53
N GLU A 18 1.96 -0.41 -15.57
CA GLU A 18 2.39 0.04 -16.88
C GLU A 18 1.28 0.80 -17.59
N LYS A 19 1.67 1.89 -18.28
CA LYS A 19 0.73 2.76 -19.01
C LYS A 19 -0.09 1.98 -20.04
N GLY A 20 0.50 0.96 -20.66
CA GLY A 20 -0.16 0.10 -21.64
C GLY A 20 -1.26 -0.79 -21.06
N TRP A 21 -1.36 -0.93 -19.74
CA TRP A 21 -2.39 -1.77 -19.10
C TRP A 21 -3.74 -1.05 -18.93
N GLY A 22 -3.79 0.27 -19.18
CA GLY A 22 -5.01 1.05 -19.03
C GLY A 22 -5.39 1.29 -17.57
N SER A 23 -6.68 1.47 -17.31
CA SER A 23 -7.20 1.71 -15.96
C SER A 23 -7.30 0.44 -15.13
N ILE A 24 -7.18 0.58 -13.81
CA ILE A 24 -7.34 -0.52 -12.85
C ILE A 24 -8.84 -0.76 -12.65
N ASN A 25 -9.35 -1.80 -13.29
CA ASN A 25 -10.69 -2.36 -13.06
C ASN A 25 -10.57 -3.69 -12.29
N LYS A 26 -11.70 -4.31 -11.96
CA LYS A 26 -11.72 -5.58 -11.21
C LYS A 26 -10.91 -6.69 -11.91
N GLU A 27 -10.98 -6.81 -13.24
CA GLU A 27 -10.28 -7.86 -13.99
C GLU A 27 -8.76 -7.68 -13.95
N SER A 28 -8.29 -6.45 -14.20
CA SER A 28 -6.86 -6.11 -14.20
C SER A 28 -6.29 -6.06 -12.77
N TYR A 29 -7.09 -5.70 -11.78
CA TYR A 29 -6.75 -5.82 -10.36
C TYR A 29 -6.58 -7.29 -9.96
N CYS A 30 -7.55 -8.16 -10.27
CA CYS A 30 -7.47 -9.58 -9.95
C CYS A 30 -6.33 -10.30 -10.65
N SER A 31 -6.05 -9.97 -11.91
CA SER A 31 -4.99 -10.65 -12.66
C SER A 31 -3.57 -10.22 -12.28
N ARG A 32 -3.39 -9.04 -11.68
CA ARG A 32 -2.05 -8.44 -11.46
C ARG A 32 -1.71 -8.14 -10.02
N ILE A 33 -2.70 -7.76 -9.21
CA ILE A 33 -2.50 -7.31 -7.83
C ILE A 33 -2.89 -8.39 -6.84
N VAL A 34 -4.07 -9.01 -6.98
CA VAL A 34 -4.54 -10.05 -6.04
C VAL A 34 -3.51 -11.17 -5.79
N PRO A 35 -2.80 -11.70 -6.80
CA PRO A 35 -1.79 -12.73 -6.58
C PRO A 35 -0.59 -12.27 -5.73
N LEU A 36 -0.33 -10.95 -5.69
CA LEU A 36 0.73 -10.36 -4.88
C LEU A 36 0.34 -10.21 -3.41
N CYS A 37 -0.96 -10.31 -3.10
CA CYS A 37 -1.46 -10.32 -1.73
C CYS A 37 -1.34 -11.70 -1.07
N TYR A 38 -1.00 -12.75 -1.83
CA TYR A 38 -0.88 -14.10 -1.30
C TYR A 38 0.40 -14.26 -0.48
N GLY A 39 0.31 -15.08 0.57
CA GLY A 39 1.34 -15.27 1.57
C GLY A 39 1.33 -16.71 2.06
N PRO A 40 2.31 -17.08 2.90
CA PRO A 40 2.44 -18.45 3.40
C PRO A 40 1.36 -18.83 4.43
N GLU A 41 0.61 -17.85 4.94
CA GLU A 41 -0.39 -18.06 5.99
C GLU A 41 -1.69 -18.60 5.41
N THR A 42 -2.36 -19.45 6.18
CA THR A 42 -3.63 -20.09 5.78
C THR A 42 -4.85 -19.18 5.95
N TYR A 43 -4.67 -17.98 6.52
CA TYR A 43 -5.74 -17.00 6.69
C TYR A 43 -5.15 -15.61 6.85
N MET A 44 -5.39 -14.72 5.89
CA MET A 44 -4.88 -13.35 5.93
C MET A 44 -6.00 -12.33 5.89
N GLN A 45 -5.85 -11.26 6.66
CA GLN A 45 -6.77 -10.12 6.65
C GLN A 45 -6.18 -9.01 5.78
N LEU A 46 -6.93 -8.57 4.77
CA LEU A 46 -6.50 -7.51 3.88
C LEU A 46 -7.13 -6.18 4.27
N VAL A 47 -6.27 -5.18 4.47
CA VAL A 47 -6.64 -3.76 4.54
C VAL A 47 -6.35 -3.13 3.19
N GLU A 48 -7.38 -2.57 2.57
CA GLU A 48 -7.25 -1.83 1.30
C GLU A 48 -8.25 -0.67 1.25
N GLY A 49 -8.00 0.30 0.36
CA GLY A 49 -8.87 1.47 0.21
C GLY A 49 -10.23 1.15 -0.42
N GLY A 50 -11.12 2.14 -0.49
CA GLY A 50 -12.49 1.97 -1.00
C GLY A 50 -12.65 2.05 -2.52
N ALA A 51 -11.64 1.65 -3.31
CA ALA A 51 -11.77 1.69 -4.78
C ALA A 51 -12.82 0.69 -5.27
N PRO A 52 -13.64 1.02 -6.30
CA PRO A 52 -14.73 0.14 -6.75
C PRO A 52 -14.29 -1.27 -7.17
N ALA A 53 -13.05 -1.43 -7.63
CA ALA A 53 -12.49 -2.73 -7.99
C ALA A 53 -12.38 -3.66 -6.76
N HIS A 54 -12.02 -3.13 -5.59
CA HIS A 54 -11.77 -3.92 -4.38
C HIS A 54 -13.05 -4.57 -3.84
N SER A 55 -14.18 -3.86 -3.94
CA SER A 55 -15.49 -4.34 -3.47
C SER A 55 -16.26 -5.16 -4.53
N ALA A 56 -15.71 -5.37 -5.72
CA ALA A 56 -16.39 -6.13 -6.76
C ALA A 56 -16.55 -7.60 -6.34
N ALA A 57 -17.74 -8.18 -6.58
CA ALA A 57 -18.01 -9.58 -6.19
C ALA A 57 -16.97 -10.57 -6.74
N TYR A 58 -16.49 -10.33 -7.97
CA TYR A 58 -15.42 -11.10 -8.59
C TYR A 58 -14.09 -10.95 -7.85
N THR A 59 -13.71 -9.74 -7.46
CA THR A 59 -12.48 -9.49 -6.69
C THR A 59 -12.53 -10.16 -5.32
N LEU A 60 -13.67 -10.07 -4.63
CA LEU A 60 -13.87 -10.75 -3.37
C LEU A 60 -13.83 -12.28 -3.50
N SER A 61 -14.25 -12.86 -4.63
CA SER A 61 -14.12 -14.31 -4.86
C SER A 61 -12.68 -14.73 -5.11
N GLU A 62 -11.93 -13.95 -5.90
CA GLU A 62 -10.52 -14.23 -6.19
C GLU A 62 -9.66 -14.13 -4.93
N LEU A 63 -9.86 -13.10 -4.10
CA LEU A 63 -9.16 -12.94 -2.82
C LEU A 63 -9.43 -14.13 -1.89
N ARG A 64 -10.69 -14.54 -1.75
CA ARG A 64 -11.06 -15.71 -0.92
C ARG A 64 -10.47 -17.01 -1.45
N ALA A 65 -10.32 -17.18 -2.76
CA ALA A 65 -9.68 -18.36 -3.34
C ALA A 65 -8.19 -18.47 -2.96
N GLY A 66 -7.56 -17.35 -2.58
CA GLY A 66 -6.21 -17.31 -2.03
C GLY A 66 -6.14 -17.15 -0.51
N GLU A 67 -7.22 -17.45 0.23
CA GLU A 67 -7.32 -17.30 1.70
C GLU A 67 -7.03 -15.86 2.20
N VAL A 68 -7.32 -14.87 1.34
CA VAL A 68 -7.24 -13.45 1.65
C VAL A 68 -8.64 -12.91 1.89
N HIS A 69 -8.85 -12.35 3.08
CA HIS A 69 -10.14 -11.90 3.56
C HIS A 69 -10.08 -10.39 3.82
N PRO A 70 -10.61 -9.55 2.91
CA PRO A 70 -10.75 -8.13 3.16
C PRO A 70 -11.56 -7.88 4.42
N ILE A 71 -11.08 -6.98 5.26
CA ILE A 71 -11.83 -6.50 6.42
C ILE A 71 -12.59 -5.24 6.07
N PHE A 72 -13.60 -4.91 6.87
CA PHE A 72 -14.27 -3.62 6.75
C PHE A 72 -13.23 -2.50 6.96
N TRP A 73 -13.21 -1.55 6.02
CA TRP A 73 -12.39 -0.36 6.11
C TRP A 73 -13.26 0.90 5.92
N PRO A 74 -13.19 1.88 6.84
CA PRO A 74 -13.96 3.11 6.70
C PRO A 74 -13.50 3.92 5.48
N VAL A 75 -14.47 4.50 4.78
CA VAL A 75 -14.20 5.37 3.63
C VAL A 75 -13.41 6.60 4.05
N PHE A 76 -12.55 7.11 3.15
CA PHE A 76 -11.75 8.33 3.38
C PHE A 76 -10.92 8.33 4.68
N SER A 77 -10.45 7.16 5.12
CA SER A 77 -9.64 7.01 6.33
C SER A 77 -8.19 6.57 6.01
N PRO A 78 -7.40 7.40 5.30
CA PRO A 78 -6.00 7.08 5.02
C PRO A 78 -5.16 7.03 6.31
N ASP A 79 -5.47 7.85 7.32
CA ASP A 79 -4.77 7.91 8.61
C ASP A 79 -4.73 6.56 9.35
N LEU A 80 -5.75 5.72 9.11
CA LEU A 80 -5.82 4.38 9.68
C LEU A 80 -4.92 3.39 8.94
N ASN A 81 -4.57 3.63 7.69
CA ASN A 81 -3.91 2.65 6.84
C ASN A 81 -2.38 2.79 6.97
N PRO A 82 -1.69 1.81 7.59
CA PRO A 82 -0.25 1.89 7.82
C PRO A 82 0.59 2.13 6.56
N ILE A 83 0.12 1.70 5.38
CA ILE A 83 0.87 1.87 4.13
C ILE A 83 1.08 3.35 3.78
N GLU A 84 0.18 4.25 4.20
CA GLU A 84 0.31 5.69 3.96
C GLU A 84 1.53 6.27 4.68
N ALA A 85 1.82 5.79 5.89
CA ALA A 85 3.05 6.15 6.61
C ALA A 85 4.30 5.64 5.87
N VAL A 86 4.23 4.46 5.24
CA VAL A 86 5.31 3.93 4.40
C VAL A 86 5.53 4.80 3.17
N TRP A 87 4.47 5.26 2.51
CA TRP A 87 4.57 6.20 1.38
C TRP A 87 5.20 7.53 1.79
N ASN A 88 4.87 8.06 2.97
CA ASN A 88 5.54 9.24 3.51
C ASN A 88 7.02 8.98 3.74
N LYS A 89 7.38 7.86 4.38
CA LYS A 89 8.78 7.48 4.61
C LYS A 89 9.58 7.31 3.32
N MET A 90 8.96 6.76 2.28
CA MET A 90 9.58 6.64 0.96
C MET A 90 9.82 8.01 0.32
N LYS A 91 8.86 8.95 0.41
CA LYS A 91 9.05 10.32 -0.09
C LYS A 91 10.20 11.01 0.63
N ASP A 92 10.24 10.93 1.97
CA ASP A 92 11.34 11.50 2.77
C ASP A 92 12.70 10.92 2.35
N TRP A 93 12.76 9.61 2.12
CA TRP A 93 13.98 8.94 1.64
C TRP A 93 14.38 9.43 0.25
N ILE A 94 13.43 9.58 -0.68
CA ILE A 94 13.67 10.06 -2.03
C ILE A 94 14.18 11.50 -2.00
N GLU A 95 13.55 12.38 -1.23
CA GLU A 95 13.97 13.78 -1.10
C GLU A 95 15.38 13.92 -0.55
N LEU A 96 15.74 13.08 0.43
CA LEU A 96 17.07 13.07 1.04
C LEU A 96 18.16 12.55 0.08
N ASN A 97 17.88 11.46 -0.65
CA ASN A 97 18.89 10.78 -1.48
C ASN A 97 18.93 11.30 -2.92
N HIS A 98 17.88 11.97 -3.37
CA HIS A 98 17.75 12.55 -4.70
C HIS A 98 17.23 14.00 -4.64
N PRO A 99 17.96 14.91 -3.97
CA PRO A 99 17.55 16.30 -3.78
C PRO A 99 17.45 17.10 -5.10
N ASP A 100 17.97 16.55 -6.21
CA ASP A 100 17.88 17.14 -7.54
C ASP A 100 16.59 16.74 -8.30
N LEU A 101 15.78 15.81 -7.79
CA LEU A 101 14.50 15.41 -8.40
C LEU A 101 13.52 16.59 -8.57
N PRO A 102 13.31 17.46 -7.56
CA PRO A 102 12.41 18.61 -7.70
C PRO A 102 12.92 19.67 -8.67
N ALA A 103 14.23 19.65 -9.00
CA ALA A 103 14.89 20.71 -9.78
C ALA A 103 14.63 20.63 -11.30
N GLY A 104 13.61 19.88 -11.74
CA GLY A 104 13.16 19.87 -13.14
C GLY A 104 14.09 19.16 -14.12
N ARG A 105 15.09 18.40 -13.65
CA ARG A 105 15.88 17.52 -14.52
C ARG A 105 14.98 16.37 -15.00
N GLN A 106 14.80 16.26 -16.31
CA GLN A 106 14.08 15.13 -16.90
C GLN A 106 14.84 13.83 -16.64
N ARG A 107 14.24 12.95 -15.82
CA ARG A 107 14.66 11.56 -15.67
C ARG A 107 13.80 10.68 -16.57
N SER A 108 14.36 9.57 -17.05
CA SER A 108 13.58 8.57 -17.78
C SER A 108 12.60 7.88 -16.83
N TYR A 109 11.57 7.24 -17.40
CA TYR A 109 10.63 6.41 -16.64
C TYR A 109 11.36 5.34 -15.82
N ASP A 110 12.32 4.64 -16.43
CA ASP A 110 13.07 3.58 -15.77
C ASP A 110 13.87 4.10 -14.57
N GLN A 111 14.50 5.28 -14.71
CA GLN A 111 15.22 5.91 -13.61
C GLN A 111 14.30 6.25 -12.44
N LEU A 112 13.09 6.74 -12.72
CA LEU A 112 12.10 7.02 -11.67
C LEU A 112 11.62 5.73 -10.99
N CYS A 113 11.37 4.67 -11.77
CA CYS A 113 11.01 3.36 -11.24
C CYS A 113 12.11 2.80 -10.32
N ASP A 114 13.37 2.92 -10.71
CA ASP A 114 14.50 2.44 -9.91
C ASP A 114 14.67 3.23 -8.60
N ILE A 115 14.40 4.54 -8.61
CA ILE A 115 14.42 5.36 -7.39
C ILE A 115 13.30 4.94 -6.44
N VAL A 116 12.08 4.73 -6.94
CA VAL A 116 10.95 4.29 -6.11
C VAL A 116 11.20 2.89 -5.54
N LYS A 117 11.82 1.97 -6.32
CA LYS A 117 12.25 0.66 -5.81
C LYS A 117 13.27 0.78 -4.70
N GLN A 118 14.30 1.62 -4.86
CA GLN A 118 15.30 1.84 -3.82
C GLN A 118 14.67 2.40 -2.54
N ALA A 119 13.72 3.33 -2.66
CA ALA A 119 12.98 3.86 -1.52
C ALA A 119 12.17 2.77 -0.81
N TRP A 120 11.49 1.89 -1.56
CA TRP A 120 10.77 0.73 -1.00
C TRP A 120 11.74 -0.26 -0.33
N GLU A 121 12.92 -0.47 -0.91
CA GLU A 121 13.93 -1.35 -0.34
C GLU A 121 14.55 -0.80 0.95
N ALA A 122 14.68 0.51 1.07
CA ALA A 122 15.18 1.18 2.26
C ALA A 122 14.22 1.12 3.47
N ILE A 123 12.96 0.73 3.27
CA ILE A 123 12.01 0.53 4.38
C ILE A 123 12.40 -0.73 5.17
N THR A 124 12.71 -0.53 6.45
CA THR A 124 13.21 -1.62 7.31
C THR A 124 12.07 -2.45 7.89
N PRO A 125 12.31 -3.75 8.17
CA PRO A 125 11.35 -4.62 8.86
C PRO A 125 10.86 -4.05 10.20
N GLU A 126 11.75 -3.43 10.99
CA GLU A 126 11.44 -2.86 12.30
C GLU A 126 10.49 -1.67 12.17
N TYR A 127 10.64 -0.86 11.11
CA TYR A 127 9.71 0.23 10.85
C TYR A 127 8.32 -0.30 10.52
N LEU A 128 8.22 -1.31 9.65
CA LEU A 128 6.94 -1.94 9.30
C LEU A 128 6.25 -2.53 10.53
N GLU A 129 6.99 -3.27 11.35
CA GLU A 129 6.47 -3.85 12.60
C GLU A 129 5.95 -2.76 13.55
N SER A 130 6.68 -1.65 13.70
CA SER A 130 6.24 -0.51 14.52
C SER A 130 4.90 0.07 14.06
N LEU A 131 4.64 0.08 12.73
CA LEU A 131 3.38 0.55 12.18
C LEU A 131 2.23 -0.41 12.52
N VAL A 132 2.45 -1.72 12.44
CA VAL A 132 1.44 -2.72 12.82
C VAL A 132 1.11 -2.60 14.30
N ILE A 133 2.12 -2.48 15.17
CA ILE A 133 1.93 -2.30 16.62
C ILE A 133 1.14 -1.01 16.92
N SER A 134 1.33 0.04 16.13
CA SER A 134 0.64 1.33 16.31
C SER A 134 -0.87 1.29 15.99
N MET A 135 -1.39 0.23 15.37
CA MET A 135 -2.78 0.18 14.89
C MET A 135 -3.81 0.44 15.99
N ARG A 136 -3.56 -0.05 17.22
CA ARG A 136 -4.46 0.20 18.35
C ARG A 136 -4.56 1.70 18.68
N GLU A 137 -3.43 2.40 18.66
CA GLU A 137 -3.37 3.83 18.94
C GLU A 137 -4.00 4.66 17.82
N ARG A 138 -3.81 4.26 16.55
CA ARG A 138 -4.46 4.86 15.38
C ARG A 138 -5.99 4.79 15.50
N CYS A 139 -6.51 3.59 15.78
CA CYS A 139 -7.94 3.39 15.99
C CYS A 139 -8.46 4.23 17.17
N GLN A 140 -7.73 4.27 18.29
CA GLN A 140 -8.13 5.09 19.44
C GLN A 140 -8.15 6.58 19.10
N ALA A 141 -7.17 7.08 18.35
CA ALA A 141 -7.13 8.47 17.92
C ALA A 141 -8.34 8.85 17.05
N VAL A 142 -8.80 7.95 16.17
CA VAL A 142 -10.02 8.18 15.38
C VAL A 142 -11.27 8.15 16.25
N ILE A 143 -11.34 7.26 17.25
CA ILE A 143 -12.45 7.22 18.21
C ILE A 143 -12.51 8.52 19.01
N ASP A 144 -11.37 8.98 19.53
CA ASP A 144 -11.24 10.21 20.31
C ASP A 144 -11.55 11.46 19.47
N ALA A 145 -11.28 11.39 18.16
CA ALA A 145 -11.63 12.42 17.19
C ALA A 145 -13.08 12.30 16.67
N GLU A 146 -13.90 11.41 17.23
CA GLU A 146 -15.28 11.14 16.79
C GLU A 146 -15.41 10.83 15.29
N GLY A 147 -14.43 10.10 14.73
CA GLY A 147 -14.34 9.78 13.31
C GLY A 147 -13.65 10.85 12.45
N GLY A 148 -13.14 11.91 13.06
CA GLY A 148 -12.38 12.97 12.39
C GLY A 148 -10.94 12.58 12.05
N TYR A 149 -10.24 13.52 11.39
CA TYR A 149 -8.81 13.39 11.04
C TYR A 149 -7.92 13.30 12.27
N THR A 150 -6.82 12.58 12.14
CA THR A 150 -5.85 12.39 13.21
C THR A 150 -4.45 12.84 12.78
N LYS A 151 -3.47 12.68 13.67
CA LYS A 151 -2.05 12.97 13.37
C LYS A 151 -1.38 11.91 12.46
N TYR A 152 -2.07 10.81 12.20
CA TYR A 152 -1.51 9.56 11.69
C TYR A 152 -1.58 9.43 10.17
#